data_AF-A0A7S0N5J6-F1
#
_entry.id   AF-A0A7S0N5J6-F1
#
_cell.length_a   1.000
_cell.length_b   1.000
_cell.length_c   1.000
_cell.angle_alpha   90.00
_cell.angle_beta   90.00
_cell.angle_gamma   90.00
#
_symmetry.space_group_name_H-M   'P 1'
#
loop_
_entity.id
_entity.type
_entity.pdbx_description
1 polymer ?
#
loop_
_entity_poly.entity_id
_entity_poly.type
_entity_poly.pdbx_seq_one_letter_code
_entity_poly.pdbx_strand_id
1 'polypeptide(L)'
;RKFESSLVCTSLLPIDLIVEENMSGNNNLERGIVTTARVWLKVSNLSWVAGVVEEVNDTEVTINTNDGHRVKVPRGSDRISQRTPKELEAVDNLTDLPDLDEPNLLHSLNARYMKTKIYTRTGPILVAMNPWNNLPLYGQEILRSYRKANLNVVPPHIYGIGEAAFANLQASRKDQAILVSGDSGSGKTESTKFMMQYLASVAHQTHTSQTEQKVLQCNPVLEAFGNAKTRRNDNSSRFGKYIEIQFDEGLALVGAKIDTYLLEKSRVVSQEDGERNFHIFYQLTSQHGTDKLLTDAIELKPAETFRYISKGAAVAVGHLPATSLQNTLKALDAIGLSATERLEIFK
;
A
#
# COMPACT_ATOMS: atom_id res chain seq x y z
N ARG A 1 -34.72 -24.20 -12.39
CA ARG A 1 -33.43 -24.93 -12.42
C ARG A 1 -32.47 -24.16 -11.53
N LYS A 2 -32.16 -24.72 -10.36
CA LYS A 2 -31.14 -24.21 -9.42
C LYS A 2 -29.78 -24.27 -10.12
N PHE A 3 -28.98 -23.21 -10.06
CA PHE A 3 -27.56 -23.31 -10.35
C PHE A 3 -26.84 -23.46 -9.01
N GLU A 4 -26.36 -24.67 -8.77
CA GLU A 4 -25.48 -25.02 -7.66
C GLU A 4 -24.09 -24.44 -7.91
N SER A 5 -23.57 -23.81 -6.87
CA SER A 5 -22.17 -23.45 -6.66
C SER A 5 -21.28 -24.70 -6.72
N SER A 6 -20.39 -24.76 -7.71
CA SER A 6 -19.23 -25.66 -7.71
C SER A 6 -18.11 -25.06 -8.55
N LEU A 7 -17.39 -24.09 -7.99
CA LEU A 7 -16.01 -23.82 -8.42
C LEU A 7 -15.11 -24.72 -7.60
N VAL A 8 -14.87 -25.91 -8.16
CA VAL A 8 -13.83 -26.84 -7.76
C VAL A 8 -12.50 -26.20 -8.16
N CYS A 9 -11.79 -25.62 -7.19
CA CYS A 9 -10.40 -25.22 -7.34
C CYS A 9 -9.53 -26.44 -7.08
N THR A 10 -9.24 -27.22 -8.13
CA THR A 10 -8.29 -28.34 -8.06
C THR A 10 -6.86 -27.85 -8.22
N SER A 11 -6.02 -28.33 -7.29
CA SER A 11 -4.55 -28.39 -7.30
C SER A 11 -3.78 -27.07 -7.38
N LEU A 12 -3.72 -26.38 -6.24
CA LEU A 12 -2.47 -25.72 -5.84
C LEU A 12 -1.53 -26.81 -5.30
N LEU A 13 -0.37 -26.97 -5.93
CA LEU A 13 0.72 -27.78 -5.40
C LEU A 13 1.13 -27.25 -4.02
N PRO A 14 1.48 -28.12 -3.07
CA PRO A 14 1.82 -27.72 -1.72
C PRO A 14 3.11 -26.90 -1.77
N ILE A 15 3.03 -25.63 -1.37
CA ILE A 15 4.17 -24.95 -0.81
C ILE A 15 4.35 -25.63 0.54
N ASP A 16 5.34 -26.51 0.65
CA ASP A 16 5.83 -27.04 1.92
C ASP A 16 6.43 -25.87 2.72
N LEU A 17 5.55 -25.10 3.33
CA LEU A 17 5.85 -24.40 4.57
C LEU A 17 6.12 -25.52 5.57
N ILE A 18 7.39 -25.86 5.74
CA ILE A 18 7.87 -26.51 6.95
C ILE A 18 7.63 -25.49 8.07
N VAL A 19 6.39 -25.46 8.56
CA VAL A 19 6.10 -25.01 9.90
C VAL A 19 6.63 -26.14 10.76
N GLU A 20 7.85 -25.99 11.27
CA GLU A 20 8.18 -26.71 12.49
C GLU A 20 7.11 -26.30 13.51
N GLU A 21 6.21 -27.24 13.81
CA GLU A 21 5.37 -27.20 15.00
C GLU A 21 6.30 -27.27 16.22
N ASN A 22 6.99 -26.17 16.51
CA ASN A 22 7.34 -25.87 17.87
C ASN A 22 6.04 -25.42 18.55
N MET A 23 5.30 -26.41 19.02
CA MET A 23 4.49 -26.25 20.22
C MET A 23 5.40 -25.76 21.35
N SER A 24 5.62 -24.46 21.42
CA SER A 24 5.89 -23.80 22.69
C SER A 24 4.61 -23.12 23.11
N GLY A 25 4.01 -23.70 24.14
CA GLY A 25 2.83 -23.18 24.80
C GLY A 25 2.93 -21.69 25.10
N ASN A 26 1.76 -21.10 25.22
CA ASN A 26 1.50 -19.77 25.70
C ASN A 26 2.06 -19.59 27.14
N ASN A 27 3.38 -19.46 27.27
CA ASN A 27 4.09 -19.27 28.54
C ASN A 27 4.41 -17.78 28.79
N ASN A 28 3.54 -16.88 28.35
CA ASN A 28 3.64 -15.45 28.68
C ASN A 28 3.43 -15.14 30.19
N LEU A 29 3.21 -16.16 31.03
CA LEU A 29 3.13 -16.03 32.49
C LEU A 29 4.43 -16.36 33.26
N GLU A 30 5.50 -16.84 32.61
CA GLU A 30 6.75 -17.18 33.31
C GLU A 30 7.77 -16.03 33.38
N ARG A 31 7.61 -14.95 32.59
CA ARG A 31 8.21 -13.65 32.91
C ARG A 31 7.28 -12.92 33.88
N GLY A 32 7.41 -13.20 35.17
CA GLY A 32 6.54 -12.65 36.20
C GLY A 32 6.42 -11.13 36.10
N ILE A 33 5.19 -10.62 35.99
CA ILE A 33 4.90 -9.20 36.17
C ILE A 33 5.26 -8.85 37.62
N VAL A 34 6.35 -8.11 37.80
CA VAL A 34 6.86 -7.69 39.11
C VAL A 34 6.58 -6.22 39.35
N THR A 35 6.62 -5.80 40.62
CA THR A 35 6.65 -4.38 40.98
C THR A 35 7.76 -3.67 40.20
N THR A 36 7.47 -2.46 39.71
CA THR A 36 8.30 -1.63 38.81
C THR A 36 8.36 -2.08 37.35
N ALA A 37 7.74 -3.20 36.97
CA ALA A 37 7.68 -3.61 35.57
C ALA A 37 6.92 -2.59 34.72
N ARG A 38 7.45 -2.28 33.54
CA ARG A 38 6.77 -1.44 32.54
C ARG A 38 5.82 -2.33 31.75
N VAL A 39 4.57 -1.90 31.64
CA VAL A 39 3.50 -2.68 31.02
C VAL A 39 2.64 -1.83 30.09
N TRP A 40 1.96 -2.49 29.17
CA TRP A 40 0.84 -1.98 28.41
C TRP A 40 -0.46 -2.43 29.06
N LEU A 41 -1.38 -1.49 29.26
CA LEU A 41 -2.73 -1.76 29.75
C LEU A 41 -3.75 -1.50 28.64
N LYS A 42 -4.57 -2.49 28.34
CA LYS A 42 -5.70 -2.37 27.41
C LYS A 42 -6.84 -1.57 28.05
N VAL A 43 -7.11 -0.38 27.53
CA VAL A 43 -8.15 0.53 28.04
C VAL A 43 -9.43 0.42 27.21
N SER A 44 -9.32 0.10 25.92
CA SER A 44 -10.44 -0.20 25.03
C SER A 44 -10.04 -1.23 23.98
N ASN A 45 -10.97 -1.64 23.12
CA ASN A 45 -10.69 -2.62 22.06
C ASN A 45 -9.54 -2.22 21.12
N LEU A 46 -9.24 -0.92 20.99
CA LEU A 46 -8.25 -0.39 20.06
C LEU A 46 -7.21 0.52 20.74
N SER A 47 -7.13 0.54 22.07
CA SER A 47 -6.26 1.46 22.79
C SER A 47 -5.49 0.79 23.92
N TRP A 48 -4.19 1.03 23.91
CA TRP A 48 -3.21 0.59 24.90
C TRP A 48 -2.54 1.79 25.52
N VAL A 49 -2.45 1.81 26.84
CA VAL A 49 -1.78 2.88 27.60
C VAL A 49 -0.59 2.30 28.32
N ALA A 50 0.54 3.01 28.27
CA ALA A 50 1.73 2.62 29.02
C ALA A 50 1.52 2.85 30.52
N GLY A 51 2.05 1.96 31.35
CA GLY A 51 2.08 2.14 32.79
C GLY A 51 3.24 1.42 33.45
N VAL A 52 3.31 1.58 34.77
CA VAL A 52 4.26 0.90 35.65
C VAL A 52 3.46 0.16 36.72
N VAL A 53 3.85 -1.08 36.98
CA VAL A 53 3.28 -1.88 38.04
C VAL A 53 3.74 -1.35 39.39
N GLU A 54 2.80 -0.96 40.25
CA GLU A 54 3.09 -0.48 41.60
C GLU A 54 3.00 -1.59 42.63
N GLU A 55 1.98 -2.44 42.53
CA GLU A 55 1.71 -3.50 43.49
C GLU A 55 1.26 -4.76 42.76
N VAL A 56 1.72 -5.92 43.23
CA VAL A 56 1.32 -7.23 42.74
C VAL A 56 0.87 -8.06 43.94
N ASN A 57 -0.40 -8.42 43.95
CA ASN A 57 -1.00 -9.28 44.95
C ASN A 57 -1.31 -10.65 44.32
N ASP A 58 -1.81 -11.60 45.13
CA ASP A 58 -2.17 -12.93 44.63
C ASP A 58 -3.31 -12.89 43.60
N THR A 59 -4.23 -11.94 43.71
CA THR A 59 -5.43 -11.84 42.86
C THR A 59 -5.40 -10.69 41.85
N GLU A 60 -4.62 -9.64 42.11
CA GLU A 60 -4.68 -8.38 41.37
C GLU A 60 -3.30 -7.75 41.16
N VAL A 61 -3.19 -6.96 40.09
CA VAL A 61 -2.06 -6.10 39.78
C VAL A 61 -2.55 -4.66 39.76
N THR A 62 -1.88 -3.77 40.50
CA THR A 62 -2.12 -2.33 40.49
C THR A 62 -1.13 -1.66 39.55
N ILE A 63 -1.64 -0.98 38.53
CA ILE A 63 -0.85 -0.28 37.50
C ILE A 63 -1.12 1.21 37.63
N ASN A 64 -0.04 1.99 37.66
CA ASN A 64 -0.09 3.43 37.49
C ASN A 64 0.21 3.76 36.03
N THR A 65 -0.81 4.24 35.32
CA THR A 65 -0.72 4.56 33.90
C THR A 65 -0.08 5.93 33.69
N ASN A 66 0.58 6.12 32.56
CA ASN A 66 1.26 7.36 32.21
C ASN A 66 0.31 8.56 32.05
N ASP A 67 -1.00 8.32 31.91
CA ASP A 67 -2.04 9.35 31.90
C ASP A 67 -2.54 9.73 33.31
N GLY A 68 -1.91 9.20 34.36
CA GLY A 68 -2.15 9.58 35.76
C GLY A 68 -3.22 8.78 36.48
N HIS A 69 -3.72 7.69 35.88
CA HIS A 69 -4.73 6.85 36.52
C HIS A 69 -4.10 5.65 37.23
N ARG A 70 -4.69 5.28 38.37
CA ARG A 70 -4.35 4.05 39.10
C ARG A 70 -5.41 3.01 38.80
N VAL A 71 -5.04 1.93 38.13
CA VAL A 71 -5.96 0.90 37.66
C VAL A 71 -5.60 -0.45 38.30
N LYS A 72 -6.60 -1.13 38.85
CA LYS A 72 -6.48 -2.51 39.33
C LYS A 72 -7.05 -3.47 38.30
N VAL A 73 -6.31 -4.54 38.03
CA VAL A 73 -6.68 -5.57 37.07
C VAL A 73 -6.41 -6.96 37.67
N PRO A 74 -7.23 -7.97 37.35
CA PRO A 74 -6.99 -9.33 37.82
C PRO A 74 -5.60 -9.83 37.38
N ARG A 75 -4.91 -10.56 38.26
CA ARG A 75 -3.64 -11.20 37.93
C ARG A 75 -3.86 -12.22 36.81
N GLY A 76 -3.00 -12.18 35.79
CA GLY A 76 -3.16 -13.01 34.59
C GLY A 76 -4.19 -12.49 33.57
N SER A 77 -4.69 -11.26 33.74
CA SER A 77 -5.55 -10.64 32.73
C SER A 77 -4.79 -10.41 31.41
N ASP A 78 -5.45 -10.77 30.31
CA ASP A 78 -5.08 -10.47 28.93
C ASP A 78 -5.00 -8.97 28.59
N ARG A 79 -5.47 -8.12 29.50
CA ARG A 79 -5.39 -6.67 29.40
C ARG A 79 -4.00 -6.13 29.73
N ILE A 80 -3.12 -6.94 30.29
CA ILE A 80 -1.76 -6.54 30.66
C ILE A 80 -0.79 -7.22 29.71
N SER A 81 0.10 -6.45 29.10
CA SER A 81 1.27 -7.01 28.43
C SER A 81 2.56 -6.36 28.90
N GLN A 82 3.66 -7.12 28.88
CA GLN A 82 4.98 -6.59 29.18
C GLN A 82 5.39 -5.59 28.09
N ARG A 83 5.91 -4.43 28.49
CA ARG A 83 6.37 -3.42 27.55
C ARG A 83 7.82 -3.67 27.16
N THR A 84 8.08 -3.68 25.86
CA THR A 84 9.42 -3.76 25.29
C THR A 84 10.36 -2.68 25.88
N PRO A 85 11.63 -3.02 26.21
CA PRO A 85 12.63 -2.07 26.66
C PRO A 85 12.83 -0.90 25.69
N LYS A 86 13.23 0.28 26.20
CA LYS A 86 13.33 1.53 25.40
C LYS A 86 14.24 1.40 24.19
N GLU A 87 15.28 0.59 24.33
CA GLU A 87 16.33 0.34 23.35
C GLU A 87 15.78 -0.41 22.12
N LEU A 88 14.71 -1.18 22.30
CA LEU A 88 14.07 -2.02 21.28
C LEU A 88 12.71 -1.44 20.82
N GLU A 89 12.36 -0.22 21.22
CA GLU A 89 11.06 0.40 20.87
C GLU A 89 10.96 0.82 19.40
N ALA A 90 12.03 0.77 18.59
CA ALA A 90 11.99 1.18 17.18
C ALA A 90 12.88 0.31 16.28
N VAL A 91 12.72 -1.01 16.38
CA VAL A 91 13.46 -2.02 15.60
C VAL A 91 13.19 -1.90 14.10
N ASP A 92 14.15 -2.29 13.26
CA ASP A 92 13.96 -2.32 11.81
C ASP A 92 13.14 -3.55 11.35
N ASN A 93 13.21 -4.65 12.11
CA ASN A 93 12.43 -5.86 11.89
C ASN A 93 11.62 -6.20 13.15
N LEU A 94 10.30 -6.29 13.00
CA LEU A 94 9.38 -6.55 14.11
C LEU A 94 9.62 -7.91 14.76
N THR A 95 10.18 -8.89 14.04
CA THR A 95 10.53 -10.20 14.61
C THR A 95 11.68 -10.14 15.62
N ASP A 96 12.37 -9.01 15.72
CA ASP A 96 13.45 -8.80 16.70
C ASP A 96 12.90 -8.33 18.06
N LEU A 97 11.59 -8.09 18.17
CA LEU A 97 10.94 -7.76 19.44
C LEU A 97 10.94 -8.98 20.36
N PRO A 98 11.17 -8.81 21.68
CA PRO A 98 11.12 -9.92 22.63
C PRO A 98 9.75 -10.60 22.67
N ASP A 99 8.69 -9.79 22.60
CA ASP A 99 7.30 -10.22 22.70
C ASP A 99 6.53 -9.67 21.48
N LEU A 100 5.99 -10.58 20.65
CA LEU A 100 5.26 -10.26 19.41
C LEU A 100 3.76 -10.13 19.67
N ASP A 101 3.39 -9.12 20.45
CA ASP A 101 1.99 -8.81 20.76
C ASP A 101 1.52 -7.50 20.12
N GLU A 102 0.19 -7.32 20.10
CA GLU A 102 -0.46 -6.14 19.53
C GLU A 102 0.11 -4.79 20.06
N PRO A 103 0.24 -4.56 21.40
CA PRO A 103 0.73 -3.27 21.88
C PRO A 103 2.20 -2.99 21.55
N ASN A 104 3.08 -3.99 21.61
CA ASN A 104 4.50 -3.78 21.27
C ASN A 104 4.70 -3.56 19.77
N LEU A 105 3.94 -4.27 18.92
CA LEU A 105 3.93 -4.04 17.47
C LEU A 105 3.44 -2.62 17.14
N LEU A 106 2.30 -2.21 17.70
CA LEU A 106 1.72 -0.88 17.47
C LEU A 106 2.65 0.23 17.95
N HIS A 107 3.25 0.07 19.14
CA HIS A 107 4.21 1.03 19.68
C HIS A 107 5.46 1.14 18.80
N SER A 108 6.00 0.01 18.35
CA SER A 108 7.19 -0.01 17.48
C SER A 108 6.94 0.68 16.15
N LEU A 109 5.82 0.36 15.48
CA LEU A 109 5.40 1.04 14.25
C LEU A 109 5.22 2.55 14.48
N ASN A 110 4.51 2.95 15.53
CA ASN A 110 4.30 4.37 15.84
C ASN A 110 5.62 5.10 16.12
N ALA A 111 6.52 4.52 16.93
CA ALA A 111 7.81 5.11 17.25
C ALA A 111 8.70 5.30 16.01
N ARG A 112 8.62 4.39 15.03
CA ARG A 112 9.28 4.52 13.73
C ARG A 112 8.65 5.59 12.86
N TYR A 113 7.32 5.61 12.77
CA TYR A 113 6.58 6.60 12.00
C TYR A 113 6.89 8.03 12.47
N MET A 114 6.92 8.25 13.78
CA MET A 114 7.27 9.54 14.40
C MET A 114 8.72 9.99 14.11
N LYS A 115 9.59 9.06 13.73
CA LYS A 115 10.97 9.32 13.26
C LYS A 115 11.07 9.35 11.72
N THR A 116 9.93 9.45 11.02
CA THR A 116 9.85 9.47 9.55
C THR A 116 10.37 8.16 8.90
N LYS A 117 10.46 7.06 9.66
CA LYS A 117 10.80 5.73 9.15
C LYS A 117 9.52 5.00 8.79
N ILE A 118 9.09 5.14 7.54
CA ILE A 118 7.79 4.62 7.07
C ILE A 118 7.78 3.13 6.74
N TYR A 119 8.95 2.53 6.57
CA TYR A 119 9.12 1.12 6.23
C TYR A 119 9.64 0.33 7.42
N THR A 120 9.06 -0.84 7.66
CA THR A 120 9.44 -1.75 8.75
C THR A 120 9.29 -3.19 8.27
N ARG A 121 10.27 -4.06 8.54
CA ARG A 121 10.19 -5.48 8.18
C ARG A 121 9.39 -6.25 9.23
N THR A 122 8.79 -7.35 8.80
CA THR A 122 8.33 -8.42 9.66
C THR A 122 8.66 -9.75 8.97
N GLY A 123 9.89 -10.23 9.22
CA GLY A 123 10.49 -11.30 8.43
C GLY A 123 10.56 -10.91 6.93
N PRO A 124 10.00 -11.71 6.01
CA PRO A 124 10.01 -11.41 4.57
C PRO A 124 9.01 -10.33 4.14
N ILE A 125 8.09 -9.93 5.02
CA ILE A 125 7.03 -8.96 4.71
C ILE A 125 7.53 -7.54 5.04
N LEU A 126 7.15 -6.57 4.21
CA LEU A 126 7.40 -5.15 4.45
C LEU A 126 6.10 -4.43 4.82
N VAL A 127 6.06 -3.84 6.02
CA VAL A 127 5.02 -2.91 6.45
C VAL A 127 5.39 -1.51 5.97
N ALA A 128 4.50 -0.88 5.21
CA ALA A 128 4.64 0.49 4.73
C ALA A 128 3.52 1.37 5.28
N MET A 129 3.87 2.46 5.96
CA MET A 129 2.91 3.45 6.46
C MET A 129 2.94 4.69 5.58
N ASN A 130 1.80 5.08 5.00
CA ASN A 130 1.72 6.24 4.12
C ASN A 130 2.02 7.55 4.91
N PRO A 131 3.09 8.29 4.57
CA PRO A 131 3.42 9.56 5.24
C PRO A 131 2.56 10.75 4.80
N TRP A 132 1.75 10.61 3.73
CA TRP A 132 1.03 11.71 3.08
C TRP A 132 1.92 12.89 2.68
N ASN A 133 3.21 12.63 2.48
CA ASN A 133 4.21 13.62 2.13
C ASN A 133 5.32 12.99 1.29
N ASN A 134 5.97 13.80 0.46
CA ASN A 134 7.14 13.38 -0.31
C ASN A 134 8.36 13.34 0.61
N LEU A 135 8.94 12.15 0.77
CA LEU A 135 10.15 11.95 1.54
C LEU A 135 11.35 11.74 0.60
N PRO A 136 12.56 12.21 0.96
CA PRO A 136 13.77 12.03 0.15
C PRO A 136 14.34 10.60 0.23
N LEU A 137 13.48 9.58 0.09
CA LEU A 137 13.82 8.16 0.23
C LEU A 137 14.06 7.45 -1.12
N TYR A 138 13.73 8.11 -2.23
CA TYR A 138 13.67 7.49 -3.55
C TYR A 138 14.73 8.01 -4.52
N GLY A 139 15.76 8.68 -4.01
CA GLY A 139 16.88 9.20 -4.81
C GLY A 139 17.73 8.08 -5.43
N GLN A 140 18.47 8.42 -6.49
CA GLN A 140 19.32 7.47 -7.21
C GLN A 140 20.42 6.85 -6.35
N GLU A 141 20.96 7.60 -5.38
CA GLU A 141 21.95 7.08 -4.42
C GLU A 141 21.37 5.97 -3.55
N ILE A 142 20.16 6.17 -3.04
CA ILE A 142 19.44 5.15 -2.26
C ILE A 142 19.10 3.95 -3.14
N LEU A 143 18.61 4.18 -4.36
CA LEU A 143 18.33 3.08 -5.29
C LEU A 143 19.57 2.20 -5.52
N ARG A 144 20.74 2.81 -5.74
CA ARG A 144 22.00 2.08 -5.95
C ARG A 144 22.47 1.34 -4.70
N SER A 145 22.22 1.86 -3.50
CA SER A 145 22.66 1.23 -2.26
C SER A 145 21.95 -0.09 -1.96
N TYR A 146 20.78 -0.34 -2.57
CA TYR A 146 20.06 -1.61 -2.45
C TYR A 146 20.45 -2.65 -3.50
N ARG A 147 21.20 -2.30 -4.54
CA ARG A 147 21.60 -3.25 -5.60
C ARG A 147 22.59 -4.28 -5.04
N LYS A 148 22.24 -5.57 -5.10
CA LYS A 148 23.05 -6.67 -4.51
C LYS A 148 23.40 -6.45 -3.03
N ALA A 149 22.57 -5.69 -2.33
CA ALA A 149 22.83 -5.37 -0.93
C ALA A 149 22.52 -6.55 -0.01
N ASN A 150 23.26 -6.65 1.09
CA ASN A 150 22.85 -7.53 2.18
C ASN A 150 21.64 -6.90 2.90
N LEU A 151 20.46 -7.48 2.68
CA LEU A 151 19.19 -6.96 3.20
C LEU A 151 19.12 -6.90 4.73
N ASN A 152 19.98 -7.66 5.44
CA ASN A 152 20.09 -7.61 6.90
C ASN A 152 20.86 -6.37 7.39
N VAL A 153 21.65 -5.72 6.53
CA VAL A 153 22.49 -4.56 6.87
C VAL A 153 21.81 -3.26 6.46
N VAL A 154 21.17 -3.23 5.28
CA VAL A 154 20.45 -2.03 4.82
C VAL A 154 19.12 -1.87 5.56
N PRO A 155 18.65 -0.62 5.77
CA PRO A 155 17.39 -0.39 6.46
C PRO A 155 16.19 -1.00 5.69
N PRO A 156 15.01 -1.10 6.31
CA PRO A 156 13.79 -1.52 5.63
C PRO A 156 13.42 -0.54 4.52
N HIS A 157 13.17 -1.04 3.31
CA HIS A 157 12.75 -0.23 2.17
C HIS A 157 12.10 -1.08 1.08
N ILE A 158 11.26 -0.46 0.26
CA ILE A 158 10.58 -1.14 -0.87
C ILE A 158 11.58 -1.68 -1.91
N TYR A 159 12.71 -1.01 -2.09
CA TYR A 159 13.80 -1.47 -2.95
C TYR A 159 14.42 -2.79 -2.47
N GLY A 160 14.40 -3.06 -1.16
CA GLY A 160 14.85 -4.35 -0.63
C GLY A 160 13.95 -5.52 -1.06
N ILE A 161 12.64 -5.28 -1.17
CA ILE A 161 11.70 -6.27 -1.72
C ILE A 161 11.95 -6.49 -3.21
N GLY A 162 12.22 -5.41 -3.95
CA GLY A 162 12.62 -5.48 -5.36
C GLY A 162 13.91 -6.28 -5.57
N GLU A 163 14.95 -6.01 -4.77
CA GLU A 163 16.23 -6.74 -4.82
C GLU A 163 16.03 -8.22 -4.47
N ALA A 164 15.28 -8.53 -3.41
CA ALA A 164 15.02 -9.91 -3.03
C ALA A 164 14.34 -10.70 -4.17
N ALA A 165 13.30 -10.12 -4.78
CA ALA A 165 12.61 -10.73 -5.90
C ALA A 165 13.54 -10.89 -7.11
N PHE A 166 14.30 -9.86 -7.48
CA PHE A 166 15.20 -9.92 -8.63
C PHE A 166 16.36 -10.93 -8.41
N ALA A 167 16.95 -10.97 -7.22
CA ALA A 167 17.97 -11.94 -6.86
C ALA A 167 17.43 -13.38 -6.89
N ASN A 168 16.20 -13.61 -6.39
CA ASN A 168 15.54 -14.91 -6.47
C ASN A 168 15.23 -15.32 -7.92
N LEU A 169 14.77 -14.39 -8.75
CA LEU A 169 14.58 -14.61 -10.19
C LEU A 169 15.91 -15.03 -10.86
N GLN A 170 16.99 -14.31 -10.56
CA GLN A 170 18.33 -14.61 -11.09
C GLN A 170 18.85 -15.99 -10.66
N ALA A 171 18.70 -16.34 -9.38
CA ALA A 171 19.23 -17.57 -8.82
C ALA A 171 18.40 -18.80 -9.20
N SER A 172 17.07 -18.70 -9.11
CA SER A 172 16.16 -19.84 -9.30
C SER A 172 15.67 -20.02 -10.73
N ARG A 173 15.73 -18.96 -11.56
CA ARG A 173 15.12 -18.90 -12.90
C ARG A 173 13.62 -19.25 -12.89
N LYS A 174 12.94 -18.93 -11.80
CA LYS A 174 11.49 -19.09 -11.62
C LYS A 174 10.82 -17.73 -11.45
N ASP A 175 9.59 -17.65 -11.92
CA ASP A 175 8.75 -16.45 -11.78
C ASP A 175 8.57 -16.07 -10.31
N GLN A 176 8.50 -14.76 -10.05
CA GLN A 176 8.36 -14.19 -8.72
C GLN A 176 7.06 -13.40 -8.64
N ALA A 177 6.39 -13.47 -7.49
CA ALA A 177 5.16 -12.74 -7.23
C ALA A 177 5.32 -11.84 -6.00
N ILE A 178 4.85 -10.59 -6.11
CA ILE A 178 4.83 -9.63 -5.00
C ILE A 178 3.39 -9.16 -4.83
N LEU A 179 2.83 -9.37 -3.64
CA LEU A 179 1.50 -8.92 -3.28
C LEU A 179 1.57 -7.63 -2.47
N VAL A 180 0.98 -6.55 -3.00
CA VAL A 180 0.83 -5.27 -2.29
C VAL A 180 -0.62 -5.12 -1.84
N SER A 181 -0.87 -5.30 -0.54
CA SER A 181 -2.19 -5.22 0.08
C SER A 181 -2.30 -4.02 1.02
N GLY A 182 -3.54 -3.63 1.35
CA GLY A 182 -3.82 -2.51 2.25
C GLY A 182 -5.10 -1.76 1.89
N ASP A 183 -5.59 -0.96 2.83
CA ASP A 183 -6.83 -0.19 2.68
C ASP A 183 -6.73 0.94 1.64
N SER A 184 -7.86 1.55 1.30
CA SER A 184 -7.90 2.76 0.45
C SER A 184 -7.03 3.87 1.07
N GLY A 185 -6.11 4.44 0.29
CA GLY A 185 -5.22 5.51 0.76
C GLY A 185 -3.95 5.03 1.48
N SER A 186 -3.71 3.72 1.61
CA SER A 186 -2.49 3.17 2.25
C SER A 186 -1.19 3.35 1.44
N GLY A 187 -1.24 3.85 0.21
CA GLY A 187 -0.04 4.07 -0.62
C GLY A 187 0.39 2.86 -1.48
N LYS A 188 -0.52 1.91 -1.75
CA LYS A 188 -0.25 0.75 -2.62
C LYS A 188 0.33 1.15 -3.98
N THR A 189 -0.35 2.04 -4.70
CA THR A 189 0.04 2.48 -6.05
C THR A 189 1.44 3.13 -6.06
N GLU A 190 1.73 4.02 -5.11
CA GLU A 190 3.05 4.66 -5.01
C GLU A 190 4.14 3.64 -4.62
N SER A 191 3.86 2.72 -3.71
CA SER A 191 4.81 1.66 -3.36
C SER A 191 5.15 0.77 -4.55
N THR A 192 4.14 0.36 -5.32
CA THR A 192 4.34 -0.41 -6.56
C THR A 192 5.15 0.37 -7.58
N LYS A 193 4.91 1.67 -7.74
CA LYS A 193 5.67 2.54 -8.64
C LYS A 193 7.16 2.57 -8.30
N PHE A 194 7.52 2.79 -7.04
CA PHE A 194 8.93 2.77 -6.63
C PHE A 194 9.57 1.38 -6.79
N MET A 195 8.83 0.32 -6.51
CA MET A 195 9.29 -1.04 -6.75
C MET A 195 9.58 -1.31 -8.23
N MET A 196 8.71 -0.85 -9.14
CA MET A 196 8.92 -0.97 -10.58
C MET A 196 10.13 -0.19 -11.06
N GLN A 197 10.33 1.04 -10.57
CA GLN A 197 11.53 1.84 -10.87
C GLN A 197 12.81 1.11 -10.45
N TYR A 198 12.79 0.46 -9.29
CA TYR A 198 13.91 -0.35 -8.83
C TYR A 198 14.19 -1.53 -9.78
N LEU A 199 13.17 -2.35 -10.08
CA LEU A 199 13.29 -3.52 -10.96
C LEU A 199 13.80 -3.12 -12.35
N ALA A 200 13.29 -2.02 -12.91
CA ALA A 200 13.78 -1.49 -14.16
C ALA A 200 15.25 -1.08 -14.07
N SER A 201 15.67 -0.42 -12.98
CA SER A 201 17.06 0.02 -12.81
C SER A 201 18.08 -1.13 -12.73
N VAL A 202 17.72 -2.26 -12.10
CA VAL A 202 18.63 -3.39 -11.90
C VAL A 202 18.76 -4.29 -13.13
N ALA A 203 17.73 -4.31 -13.98
CA ALA A 203 17.68 -5.08 -15.23
C ALA A 203 18.68 -4.61 -16.31
N HIS A 204 19.29 -3.43 -16.15
CA HIS A 204 20.03 -2.80 -17.23
C HIS A 204 21.44 -3.37 -17.44
N GLN A 205 21.64 -3.96 -18.63
CA GLN A 205 22.86 -3.80 -19.43
C GLN A 205 22.47 -3.25 -20.82
N THR A 206 22.91 -2.01 -21.10
CA THR A 206 23.12 -1.36 -22.41
C THR A 206 21.98 -0.66 -23.21
N HIS A 207 20.68 -0.93 -23.04
CA HIS A 207 19.63 -0.21 -23.79
C HIS A 207 18.46 0.32 -22.93
N THR A 208 18.72 1.40 -22.21
CA THR A 208 17.73 2.12 -21.38
C THR A 208 16.84 3.03 -22.21
N SER A 209 15.51 2.90 -22.07
CA SER A 209 14.61 4.03 -21.70
C SER A 209 13.14 3.79 -22.05
N GLN A 210 12.80 3.07 -23.12
CA GLN A 210 11.42 3.15 -23.65
C GLN A 210 10.42 2.24 -22.93
N THR A 211 10.76 0.98 -22.62
CA THR A 211 9.81 0.03 -22.03
C THR A 211 9.43 0.41 -20.60
N GLU A 212 10.41 0.76 -19.76
CA GLU A 212 10.16 1.28 -18.40
C GLU A 212 9.26 2.52 -18.43
N GLN A 213 9.62 3.49 -19.28
CA GLN A 213 8.82 4.71 -19.42
C GLN A 213 7.40 4.36 -19.84
N LYS A 214 7.19 3.48 -20.82
CA LYS A 214 5.84 3.07 -21.23
C LYS A 214 5.03 2.47 -20.07
N VAL A 215 5.61 1.58 -19.26
CA VAL A 215 4.92 1.00 -18.10
C VAL A 215 4.53 2.06 -17.08
N LEU A 216 5.45 2.97 -16.76
CA LEU A 216 5.16 4.06 -15.83
C LEU A 216 4.14 5.07 -16.40
N GLN A 217 4.14 5.28 -17.72
CA GLN A 217 3.17 6.14 -18.42
C GLN A 217 1.78 5.50 -18.53
N CYS A 218 1.62 4.18 -18.36
CA CYS A 218 0.29 3.59 -18.25
C CYS A 218 -0.47 4.05 -16.99
N ASN A 219 0.23 4.45 -15.92
CA ASN A 219 -0.41 4.80 -14.65
C ASN A 219 -1.36 6.00 -14.78
N PRO A 220 -0.97 7.17 -15.33
CA PRO A 220 -1.90 8.28 -15.54
C PRO A 220 -3.18 7.89 -16.30
N VAL A 221 -3.08 7.02 -17.31
CA VAL A 221 -4.25 6.51 -18.04
C VAL A 221 -5.13 5.67 -17.11
N LEU A 222 -4.54 4.68 -16.45
CA LEU A 222 -5.25 3.80 -15.52
C LEU A 222 -5.89 4.59 -14.35
N GLU A 223 -5.25 5.65 -13.88
CA GLU A 223 -5.79 6.54 -12.85
C GLU A 223 -6.95 7.40 -13.37
N ALA A 224 -6.84 7.95 -14.59
CA ALA A 224 -7.92 8.74 -15.17
C ALA A 224 -9.21 7.91 -15.29
N PHE A 225 -9.12 6.68 -15.79
CA PHE A 225 -10.29 5.83 -16.07
C PHE A 225 -10.73 4.98 -14.88
N GLY A 226 -9.84 4.67 -13.93
CA GLY A 226 -10.12 3.71 -12.86
C GLY A 226 -10.06 4.28 -11.44
N ASN A 227 -9.59 5.52 -11.26
CA ASN A 227 -9.59 6.16 -9.95
C ASN A 227 -10.75 7.15 -9.79
N ALA A 228 -11.19 7.31 -8.54
CA ALA A 228 -12.23 8.23 -8.16
C ALA A 228 -11.95 8.83 -6.77
N LYS A 229 -12.60 9.96 -6.48
CA LYS A 229 -12.61 10.53 -5.13
C LYS A 229 -13.59 9.77 -4.26
N THR A 230 -13.11 9.39 -3.08
CA THR A 230 -13.89 8.82 -1.97
C THR A 230 -13.84 9.77 -0.77
N ARG A 231 -14.60 9.48 0.30
CA ARG A 231 -14.59 10.30 1.52
C ARG A 231 -13.21 10.45 2.18
N ARG A 232 -12.32 9.46 2.01
CA ARG A 232 -11.02 9.37 2.70
C ARG A 232 -9.81 9.52 1.78
N ASN A 233 -10.01 9.45 0.47
CA ASN A 233 -8.93 9.46 -0.52
C ASN A 233 -9.42 10.07 -1.83
N ASP A 234 -8.75 11.14 -2.27
CA ASP A 234 -9.10 11.88 -3.49
C ASP A 234 -8.72 11.16 -4.78
N ASN A 235 -7.75 10.24 -4.74
CA ASN A 235 -7.26 9.46 -5.87
C ASN A 235 -7.30 7.95 -5.55
N SER A 236 -8.50 7.42 -5.28
CA SER A 236 -8.69 6.02 -4.88
C SER A 236 -8.90 5.13 -6.11
N SER A 237 -8.01 4.16 -6.31
CA SER A 237 -8.20 3.13 -7.34
C SER A 237 -9.40 2.24 -6.98
N ARG A 238 -10.35 2.15 -7.91
CA ARG A 238 -11.58 1.37 -7.78
C ARG A 238 -11.58 0.12 -8.67
N PHE A 239 -10.39 -0.45 -8.82
CA PHE A 239 -10.08 -1.65 -9.59
C PHE A 239 -8.79 -2.26 -9.07
N GLY A 240 -8.63 -3.56 -9.27
CA GLY A 240 -7.39 -4.27 -9.06
C GLY A 240 -6.49 -4.23 -10.31
N LYS A 241 -5.19 -4.33 -10.08
CA LYS A 241 -4.16 -4.36 -11.11
C LYS A 241 -3.23 -5.55 -10.86
N TYR A 242 -3.04 -6.36 -11.87
CA TYR A 242 -1.98 -7.37 -11.93
C TYR A 242 -0.97 -6.89 -12.97
N ILE A 243 0.27 -6.66 -12.53
CA ILE A 243 1.34 -6.13 -13.37
C ILE A 243 2.40 -7.22 -13.49
N GLU A 244 2.53 -7.77 -14.69
CA GLU A 244 3.58 -8.71 -15.05
C GLU A 244 4.75 -7.94 -15.66
N ILE A 245 5.96 -8.15 -15.13
CA ILE A 245 7.20 -7.54 -15.62
C ILE A 245 8.05 -8.66 -16.19
N GLN A 246 8.40 -8.57 -17.47
CA GLN A 246 8.97 -9.66 -18.23
C GLN A 246 10.46 -9.44 -18.44
N PHE A 247 11.25 -10.44 -18.06
CA PHE A 247 12.69 -10.47 -18.23
C PHE A 247 13.09 -11.60 -19.19
N ASP A 248 14.11 -11.38 -20.01
CA ASP A 248 14.69 -12.45 -20.82
C ASP A 248 15.66 -13.34 -20.01
N GLU A 249 16.27 -14.32 -20.67
CA GLU A 249 17.28 -15.21 -20.07
C GLU A 249 18.51 -14.45 -19.55
N GLY A 250 18.83 -13.30 -20.17
CA GLY A 250 19.87 -12.36 -19.76
C GLY A 250 19.47 -11.45 -18.59
N LEU A 251 18.25 -11.58 -18.07
CA LEU A 251 17.64 -10.71 -17.07
C LEU A 251 17.45 -9.25 -17.53
N ALA A 252 17.41 -9.02 -18.83
CA ALA A 252 17.06 -7.73 -19.40
C ALA A 252 15.53 -7.58 -19.40
N LEU A 253 15.06 -6.38 -19.07
CA LEU A 253 13.63 -6.04 -19.11
C LEU A 253 13.16 -5.97 -20.57
N VAL A 254 12.34 -6.94 -21.00
CA VAL A 254 11.85 -7.03 -22.39
C VAL A 254 10.42 -6.54 -22.56
N GLY A 255 9.61 -6.56 -21.50
CA GLY A 255 8.20 -6.23 -21.61
C GLY A 255 7.49 -6.09 -20.28
N ALA A 256 6.23 -5.69 -20.35
CA ALA A 256 5.32 -5.75 -19.23
C ALA A 256 3.88 -5.87 -19.73
N LYS A 257 3.04 -6.50 -18.92
CA LYS A 257 1.62 -6.65 -19.17
C LYS A 257 0.84 -6.19 -17.95
N ILE A 258 -0.26 -5.48 -18.16
CA ILE A 258 -1.14 -5.04 -17.08
C ILE A 258 -2.53 -5.63 -17.33
N ASP A 259 -2.95 -6.53 -16.44
CA ASP A 259 -4.31 -7.02 -16.39
C ASP A 259 -5.07 -6.26 -15.30
N THR A 260 -6.30 -5.82 -15.62
CA THR A 260 -7.16 -5.12 -14.67
C THR A 260 -8.36 -6.00 -14.31
N TYR A 261 -8.81 -5.89 -13.06
CA TYR A 261 -9.93 -6.70 -12.58
C TYR A 261 -10.81 -5.92 -11.60
N LEU A 262 -12.08 -6.32 -11.53
CA LEU A 262 -13.05 -5.79 -10.56
C LEU A 262 -13.19 -4.26 -10.55
N LEU A 263 -13.27 -3.64 -11.73
CA LEU A 263 -13.66 -2.23 -11.83
C LEU A 263 -15.04 -2.03 -11.19
N GLU A 264 -15.18 -1.04 -10.30
CA GLU A 264 -16.42 -0.68 -9.62
C GLU A 264 -17.42 -0.02 -10.60
N LYS A 265 -18.01 -0.82 -11.50
CA LYS A 265 -18.94 -0.36 -12.54
C LYS A 265 -20.16 0.38 -11.98
N SER A 266 -20.62 0.02 -10.79
CA SER A 266 -21.74 0.69 -10.10
C SER A 266 -21.50 2.18 -9.87
N ARG A 267 -20.23 2.59 -9.72
CA ARG A 267 -19.84 4.00 -9.54
C ARG A 267 -20.25 4.88 -10.72
N VAL A 268 -20.42 4.33 -11.92
CA VAL A 268 -20.81 5.12 -13.08
C VAL A 268 -22.20 5.72 -12.90
N VAL A 269 -23.14 4.96 -12.32
CA VAL A 269 -24.56 5.35 -12.24
C VAL A 269 -24.96 5.94 -10.89
N SER A 270 -24.19 5.67 -9.84
CA SER A 270 -24.47 6.13 -8.48
C SER A 270 -23.18 6.31 -7.68
N GLN A 271 -23.13 7.37 -6.87
CA GLN A 271 -22.04 7.66 -5.95
C GLN A 271 -22.63 8.02 -4.59
N GLU A 272 -21.94 7.63 -3.52
CA GLU A 272 -22.30 8.01 -2.16
C GLU A 272 -22.04 9.50 -1.91
N ASP A 273 -22.74 10.08 -0.93
CA ASP A 273 -22.55 11.48 -0.55
C ASP A 273 -21.08 11.75 -0.17
N GLY A 274 -20.49 12.77 -0.80
CA GLY A 274 -19.09 13.13 -0.63
C GLY A 274 -18.10 12.38 -1.52
N GLU A 275 -18.57 11.51 -2.42
CA GLU A 275 -17.74 10.84 -3.43
C GLU A 275 -17.95 11.43 -4.83
N ARG A 276 -17.09 11.05 -5.79
CA ARG A 276 -17.22 11.42 -7.21
C ARG A 276 -17.22 10.18 -8.10
N ASN A 277 -17.59 10.39 -9.36
CA ASN A 277 -17.38 9.42 -10.43
C ASN A 277 -15.87 9.35 -10.81
N PHE A 278 -15.52 8.57 -11.84
CA PHE A 278 -14.15 8.44 -12.32
C PHE A 278 -13.57 9.76 -12.82
N HIS A 279 -12.25 9.94 -12.64
CA HIS A 279 -11.59 11.21 -12.93
C HIS A 279 -11.70 11.66 -14.39
N ILE A 280 -11.69 10.73 -15.34
CA ILE A 280 -11.75 11.02 -16.77
C ILE A 280 -12.97 11.87 -17.16
N PHE A 281 -14.14 11.63 -16.54
CA PHE A 281 -15.33 12.42 -16.84
C PHE A 281 -15.12 13.89 -16.52
N TYR A 282 -14.58 14.18 -15.33
CA TYR A 282 -14.33 15.55 -14.89
C TYR A 282 -13.16 16.18 -15.65
N GLN A 283 -12.12 15.40 -15.98
CA GLN A 283 -11.02 15.84 -16.83
C GLN A 283 -11.54 16.29 -18.21
N LEU A 284 -12.42 15.51 -18.85
CA LEU A 284 -13.04 15.86 -20.12
C LEU A 284 -13.93 17.09 -19.97
N THR A 285 -14.94 17.07 -19.08
CA THR A 285 -15.89 18.19 -18.93
C THR A 285 -15.23 19.52 -18.55
N SER A 286 -14.05 19.50 -17.92
CA SER A 286 -13.27 20.71 -17.64
C SER A 286 -12.79 21.45 -18.91
N GLN A 287 -12.75 20.76 -20.06
CA GLN A 287 -12.35 21.34 -21.34
C GLN A 287 -13.50 21.97 -22.11
N HIS A 288 -14.74 21.86 -21.62
CA HIS A 288 -15.91 22.45 -22.26
C HIS A 288 -15.67 23.95 -22.53
N GLY A 289 -15.77 24.35 -23.80
CA GLY A 289 -15.56 25.73 -24.26
C GLY A 289 -14.08 26.17 -24.34
N THR A 290 -13.15 25.41 -23.79
CA THR A 290 -11.69 25.68 -23.89
C THR A 290 -11.09 24.97 -25.09
N ASP A 291 -11.37 23.67 -25.25
CA ASP A 291 -11.01 22.90 -26.46
C ASP A 291 -12.26 22.77 -27.34
N LYS A 292 -12.41 23.67 -28.31
CA LYS A 292 -13.57 23.68 -29.21
C LYS A 292 -13.65 22.42 -30.07
N LEU A 293 -12.52 21.91 -30.54
CA LEU A 293 -12.49 20.72 -31.39
C LEU A 293 -12.97 19.49 -30.62
N LEU A 294 -12.47 19.30 -29.40
CA LEU A 294 -12.94 18.23 -28.53
C LEU A 294 -14.41 18.45 -28.14
N THR A 295 -14.78 19.68 -27.77
CA THR A 295 -16.16 20.02 -27.37
C THR A 295 -17.16 19.66 -28.47
N ASP A 296 -16.88 20.04 -29.71
CA ASP A 296 -17.76 19.78 -30.84
C ASP A 296 -17.76 18.29 -31.24
N ALA A 297 -16.62 17.60 -31.12
CA ALA A 297 -16.48 16.20 -31.53
C ALA A 297 -17.20 15.20 -30.62
N ILE A 298 -17.36 15.51 -29.33
CA ILE A 298 -18.04 14.64 -28.34
C ILE A 298 -19.24 15.31 -27.65
N GLU A 299 -19.74 16.42 -28.21
CA GLU A 299 -20.85 17.22 -27.66
C GLU A 299 -20.68 17.53 -26.16
N LEU A 300 -19.45 17.87 -25.77
CA LEU A 300 -19.09 18.05 -24.37
C LEU A 300 -19.89 19.20 -23.76
N LYS A 301 -20.32 19.04 -22.51
CA LYS A 301 -21.04 20.05 -21.73
C LYS A 301 -20.41 20.19 -20.34
N PRO A 302 -20.79 21.21 -19.55
CA PRO A 302 -20.40 21.29 -18.14
C PRO A 302 -20.86 20.04 -17.36
N ALA A 303 -20.09 19.60 -16.36
CA ALA A 303 -20.34 18.36 -15.60
C ALA A 303 -21.73 18.33 -14.95
N GLU A 304 -22.23 19.47 -14.52
CA GLU A 304 -23.54 19.72 -13.90
C GLU A 304 -24.69 19.24 -14.79
N THR A 305 -24.50 19.27 -16.11
CA THR A 305 -25.55 18.92 -17.08
C THR A 305 -25.76 17.40 -17.17
N PHE A 306 -24.79 16.60 -16.74
CA PHE A 306 -24.82 15.15 -16.88
C PHE A 306 -25.27 14.48 -15.57
N ARG A 307 -26.44 13.82 -15.61
CA ARG A 307 -27.07 13.15 -14.45
C ARG A 307 -26.14 12.27 -13.60
N TYR A 308 -25.20 11.57 -14.24
CA TYR A 308 -24.34 10.56 -13.59
C TYR A 308 -23.04 11.11 -13.00
N ILE A 309 -22.70 12.36 -13.25
CA ILE A 309 -21.49 12.99 -12.70
C ILE A 309 -21.81 14.29 -11.95
N SER A 310 -23.06 14.76 -12.01
CA SER A 310 -23.55 15.97 -11.33
C SER A 310 -23.90 15.76 -9.85
N LYS A 311 -24.10 14.51 -9.42
CA LYS A 311 -24.35 14.15 -8.01
C LYS A 311 -23.04 13.67 -7.37
N GLY A 312 -22.63 14.26 -6.25
CA GLY A 312 -21.38 13.91 -5.55
C GLY A 312 -20.75 15.09 -4.80
N ALA A 313 -19.58 14.89 -4.19
CA ALA A 313 -18.76 15.97 -3.62
C ALA A 313 -18.69 17.10 -4.64
N ALA A 314 -19.31 18.22 -4.27
CA ALA A 314 -19.89 19.20 -5.17
C ALA A 314 -19.03 19.49 -6.39
N VAL A 315 -19.74 19.90 -7.44
CA VAL A 315 -19.27 20.66 -8.58
C VAL A 315 -18.65 22.01 -8.18
N ALA A 316 -17.85 22.03 -7.11
CA ALA A 316 -16.89 23.08 -6.81
C ALA A 316 -15.72 22.88 -7.79
N VAL A 317 -15.94 23.41 -8.99
CA VAL A 317 -14.94 24.07 -9.84
C VAL A 317 -13.70 24.42 -9.00
N GLY A 318 -12.65 23.59 -9.03
CA GLY A 318 -11.42 23.95 -8.34
C GLY A 318 -10.41 22.86 -7.97
N HIS A 319 -10.72 21.56 -8.00
CA HIS A 319 -9.79 20.54 -7.46
C HIS A 319 -9.35 19.43 -8.42
N LEU A 320 -9.74 19.47 -9.70
CA LEU A 320 -8.97 18.77 -10.74
C LEU A 320 -8.34 19.84 -11.61
N PRO A 321 -7.05 20.18 -11.39
CA PRO A 321 -6.40 21.21 -12.19
C PRO A 321 -6.47 20.82 -13.67
N ALA A 322 -6.61 21.80 -14.57
CA ALA A 322 -6.64 21.58 -16.02
C ALA A 322 -5.43 20.78 -16.54
N THR A 323 -4.33 20.77 -15.78
CA THR A 323 -3.14 19.94 -16.00
C THR A 323 -3.42 18.43 -15.95
N SER A 324 -4.55 18.00 -15.36
CA SER A 324 -4.88 16.58 -15.19
C SER A 324 -5.20 15.89 -16.50
N LEU A 325 -5.96 16.50 -17.42
CA LEU A 325 -6.24 15.91 -18.73
C LEU A 325 -4.98 15.91 -19.60
N GLN A 326 -4.18 16.97 -19.56
CA GLN A 326 -2.94 17.05 -20.33
C GLN A 326 -1.97 15.93 -19.97
N ASN A 327 -1.88 15.55 -18.70
CA ASN A 327 -1.08 14.41 -18.25
C ASN A 327 -1.62 13.09 -18.82
N THR A 328 -2.95 12.91 -18.81
CA THR A 328 -3.60 11.75 -19.44
C THR A 328 -3.33 11.69 -20.94
N LEU A 329 -3.41 12.83 -21.65
CA LEU A 329 -3.13 12.90 -23.09
C LEU A 329 -1.68 12.56 -23.41
N LYS A 330 -0.72 13.13 -22.66
CA LYS A 330 0.71 12.80 -22.80
C LYS A 330 0.98 11.32 -22.56
N ALA A 331 0.28 10.73 -21.59
CA ALA A 331 0.40 9.31 -21.28
C ALA A 331 -0.18 8.44 -22.41
N LEU A 332 -1.35 8.78 -22.96
CA LEU A 332 -1.95 8.11 -24.13
C LEU A 332 -1.03 8.20 -25.36
N ASP A 333 -0.38 9.35 -25.58
CA ASP A 333 0.63 9.51 -26.64
C ASP A 333 1.87 8.63 -26.39
N ALA A 334 2.37 8.59 -25.15
CA ALA A 334 3.55 7.81 -24.80
C ALA A 334 3.36 6.29 -24.94
N ILE A 335 2.12 5.79 -24.75
CA ILE A 335 1.78 4.39 -25.00
C ILE A 335 1.51 4.09 -26.49
N GLY A 336 1.53 5.11 -27.35
CA GLY A 336 1.46 4.97 -28.81
C GLY A 336 0.07 5.07 -29.42
N LEU A 337 -0.92 5.62 -28.73
CA LEU A 337 -2.25 5.82 -29.30
C LEU A 337 -2.29 7.04 -30.23
N SER A 338 -2.84 6.85 -31.43
CA SER A 338 -3.05 7.93 -32.39
C SER A 338 -4.10 8.94 -31.91
N ALA A 339 -4.12 10.13 -32.52
CA ALA A 339 -5.16 11.12 -32.24
C ALA A 339 -6.58 10.57 -32.51
N THR A 340 -6.73 9.75 -33.54
CA THR A 340 -8.01 9.11 -33.88
C THR A 340 -8.44 8.11 -32.82
N GLU A 341 -7.55 7.21 -32.40
CA GLU A 341 -7.87 6.24 -31.33
C GLU A 341 -8.21 6.93 -30.01
N ARG A 342 -7.48 8.00 -29.65
CA ARG A 342 -7.79 8.79 -28.45
C ARG A 342 -9.18 9.42 -28.51
N LEU A 343 -9.55 9.97 -29.66
CA LEU A 343 -10.89 10.55 -29.84
C LEU A 343 -11.98 9.47 -29.75
N GLU A 344 -11.75 8.28 -30.33
CA GLU A 344 -12.68 7.15 -30.22
C GLU A 344 -12.80 6.61 -28.79
N ILE A 345 -11.74 6.69 -27.97
CA ILE A 345 -11.80 6.36 -26.53
C ILE A 345 -12.63 7.38 -25.74
N PHE A 346 -12.62 8.65 -26.15
CA PHE A 346 -13.35 9.72 -25.47
C PHE A 346 -14.83 9.82 -25.87
N LYS A 347 -15.20 9.33 -27.05
CA LYS A 347 -16.60 9.18 -27.49
C LYS A 347 -17.33 8.11 -26.67
#